data_AF-A0A6A6H807-F1
#
_entry.id   AF-A0A6A6H807-F1
#
_cell.length_a   1.000
_cell.length_b   1.000
_cell.length_c   1.000
_cell.angle_alpha   90.00
_cell.angle_beta   90.00
_cell.angle_gamma   90.00
#
_symmetry.space_group_name_H-M   'P 1'
#
loop_
_entity.id
_entity.type
_entity.pdbx_description
1 polymer ?
#
loop_
_entity_poly.entity_id
_entity_poly.type
_entity_poly.pdbx_seq_one_letter_code
_entity_poly.pdbx_strand_id
1 'polypeptide(L)'
;MSLSTQPAVKAVAPSKSKGEFFAQLGLSEHFEKHRVLYERMKSEAIQGRDRVNRDPMSLAPQYQGRPDIRPPYEASHITETAKHREILRIYNLSSSYTRPWYDLGRYQEGANEENWIIRWLLWHVFRYSDHRRRSDSTPSSAPPRTVLPYDPTIE
;
A
#
# COMPACT_ATOMS: atom_id res chain seq x y z
N MET A 1 9.32 -36.75 0.79
CA MET A 1 8.72 -35.64 0.03
C MET A 1 9.71 -34.49 0.07
N SER A 2 10.47 -34.29 -0.99
CA SER A 2 11.54 -33.28 -1.03
C SER A 2 10.92 -31.90 -1.20
N LEU A 3 11.13 -31.01 -0.23
CA LEU A 3 10.82 -29.59 -0.37
C LEU A 3 11.85 -29.01 -1.34
N SER A 4 11.48 -28.87 -2.60
CA SER A 4 12.26 -28.12 -3.57
C SER A 4 12.38 -26.68 -3.09
N THR A 5 13.52 -26.33 -2.52
CA THR A 5 13.90 -24.94 -2.22
C THR A 5 13.98 -24.20 -3.55
N GLN A 6 12.88 -23.54 -3.94
CA GLN A 6 12.92 -22.58 -5.05
C GLN A 6 13.95 -21.49 -4.71
N PRO A 7 14.74 -21.02 -5.68
CA PRO A 7 15.71 -19.96 -5.42
C PRO A 7 14.94 -18.68 -5.07
N ALA A 8 14.96 -18.33 -3.77
CA ALA A 8 14.40 -17.07 -3.30
C ALA A 8 15.22 -15.92 -3.89
N VAL A 9 14.52 -14.96 -4.49
CA VAL A 9 15.15 -13.77 -5.04
C VAL A 9 15.50 -12.84 -3.88
N LYS A 10 16.69 -12.22 -3.93
CA LYS A 10 17.17 -11.30 -2.88
C LYS A 10 16.13 -10.20 -2.62
N ALA A 11 15.80 -10.03 -1.33
CA ALA A 11 14.83 -9.03 -0.91
C ALA A 11 15.29 -7.61 -1.24
N VAL A 12 14.34 -6.79 -1.68
CA VAL A 12 14.53 -5.37 -1.94
C VAL A 12 13.96 -4.56 -0.78
N ALA A 13 14.67 -3.52 -0.37
CA ALA A 13 14.18 -2.61 0.66
C ALA A 13 12.89 -1.88 0.18
N PRO A 14 11.91 -1.62 1.06
CA PRO A 14 10.66 -0.94 0.67
C PRO A 14 10.85 0.45 0.05
N SER A 15 11.93 1.16 0.41
CA SER A 15 12.28 2.49 -0.11
C SER A 15 12.72 2.50 -1.57
N LYS A 16 12.95 1.32 -2.17
CA LYS A 16 13.47 1.18 -3.53
C LYS A 16 12.42 1.53 -4.58
N SER A 17 12.90 2.01 -5.73
CA SER A 17 12.06 2.44 -6.84
C SER A 17 11.36 1.26 -7.54
N LYS A 18 10.30 1.57 -8.31
CA LYS A 18 9.63 0.59 -9.17
C LYS A 18 10.61 -0.06 -10.15
N GLY A 19 11.53 0.72 -10.73
CA GLY A 19 12.55 0.20 -11.64
C GLY A 19 13.48 -0.82 -10.98
N GLU A 20 13.92 -0.56 -9.73
CA GLU A 20 14.74 -1.51 -8.97
C GLU A 20 13.96 -2.78 -8.59
N PHE A 21 12.67 -2.64 -8.24
CA PHE A 21 11.78 -3.78 -8.01
C PHE A 21 11.62 -4.65 -9.27
N PHE A 22 11.43 -4.01 -10.44
CA PHE A 22 11.34 -4.71 -11.72
C PHE A 22 12.65 -5.43 -12.05
N ALA A 23 13.79 -4.73 -11.92
CA ALA A 23 15.10 -5.30 -12.18
C ALA A 23 15.38 -6.53 -11.30
N GLN A 24 15.00 -6.49 -10.01
CA GLN A 24 15.18 -7.62 -9.10
C GLN A 24 14.36 -8.85 -9.52
N LEU A 25 13.18 -8.65 -10.10
CA LEU A 25 12.31 -9.72 -10.59
C LEU A 25 12.60 -10.13 -12.04
N GLY A 26 13.61 -9.53 -12.69
CA GLY A 26 13.85 -9.74 -14.13
C GLY A 26 12.71 -9.22 -15.02
N LEU A 27 11.90 -8.29 -14.50
CA LEU A 27 10.81 -7.65 -15.23
C LEU A 27 11.31 -6.42 -15.98
N SER A 28 10.54 -6.01 -16.98
CA SER A 28 10.82 -4.85 -17.82
C SER A 28 9.59 -3.98 -17.95
N GLU A 29 9.76 -2.68 -17.68
CA GLU A 29 8.70 -1.69 -17.84
C GLU A 29 8.34 -1.43 -19.31
N HIS A 30 9.10 -1.95 -20.27
CA HIS A 30 8.76 -1.82 -21.70
C HIS A 30 7.95 -3.00 -22.24
N PHE A 31 7.81 -4.07 -21.45
CA PHE A 31 7.09 -5.25 -21.87
C PHE A 31 5.68 -5.28 -21.29
N GLU A 32 4.66 -5.28 -22.16
CA GLU A 32 3.27 -5.14 -21.76
C GLU A 32 2.82 -6.23 -20.77
N LYS A 33 3.25 -7.48 -20.98
CA LYS A 33 2.91 -8.57 -20.05
C LYS A 33 3.44 -8.32 -18.63
N HIS A 34 4.60 -7.70 -18.48
CA HIS A 34 5.18 -7.37 -17.17
C HIS A 34 4.42 -6.20 -16.51
N ARG A 35 3.93 -5.24 -17.29
CA ARG A 35 3.06 -4.16 -16.79
C ARG A 35 1.73 -4.72 -16.28
N VAL A 36 1.09 -5.58 -17.06
CA VAL A 36 -0.17 -6.25 -16.67
C VAL A 36 0.02 -7.08 -15.40
N LEU A 37 1.13 -7.81 -15.29
CA LEU A 37 1.50 -8.53 -14.08
C LEU A 37 1.63 -7.59 -12.88
N TYR A 38 2.38 -6.50 -13.03
CA TYR A 38 2.54 -5.52 -11.96
C TYR A 38 1.22 -4.90 -11.51
N GLU A 39 0.34 -4.51 -12.44
CA GLU A 39 -0.97 -3.96 -12.08
C GLU A 39 -1.86 -4.98 -11.37
N ARG A 40 -1.77 -6.27 -11.72
CA ARG A 40 -2.45 -7.34 -10.97
C ARG A 40 -1.90 -7.49 -9.55
N MET A 41 -0.58 -7.55 -9.39
CA MET A 41 0.04 -7.64 -8.06
C MET A 41 -0.31 -6.42 -7.19
N LYS A 42 -0.26 -5.22 -7.79
CA LYS A 42 -0.66 -3.97 -7.13
C LYS A 42 -2.14 -3.96 -6.74
N SER A 43 -3.02 -4.48 -7.59
CA SER A 43 -4.46 -4.62 -7.27
C SER A 43 -4.68 -5.51 -6.06
N GLU A 44 -4.00 -6.65 -5.96
CA GLU A 44 -4.06 -7.53 -4.79
C GLU A 44 -3.56 -6.82 -3.51
N ALA A 45 -2.49 -6.03 -3.61
CA ALA A 45 -1.99 -5.22 -2.51
C ALA A 45 -2.96 -4.09 -2.11
N ILE A 46 -3.63 -3.43 -3.06
CA ILE A 46 -4.67 -2.43 -2.78
C ILE A 46 -5.82 -3.08 -2.01
N GLN A 47 -6.28 -4.26 -2.44
CA GLN A 47 -7.33 -5.00 -1.73
C GLN A 47 -6.91 -5.36 -0.30
N GLY A 48 -5.64 -5.75 -0.10
CA GLY A 48 -5.10 -6.01 1.24
C GLY A 48 -5.06 -4.78 2.13
N ARG A 49 -4.52 -3.68 1.62
CA ARG A 49 -4.54 -2.38 2.31
C ARG A 49 -5.96 -1.99 2.70
N ASP A 50 -6.91 -2.15 1.78
CA ASP A 50 -8.30 -1.80 1.99
C ASP A 50 -8.99 -2.61 3.11
N ARG A 51 -8.58 -3.86 3.32
CA ARG A 51 -9.00 -4.67 4.47
C ARG A 51 -8.38 -4.15 5.77
N VAL A 52 -7.06 -3.95 5.79
CA VAL A 52 -6.32 -3.52 6.98
C VAL A 52 -6.77 -2.13 7.44
N ASN A 53 -7.00 -1.21 6.52
CA ASN A 53 -7.43 0.16 6.85
C ASN A 53 -8.85 0.23 7.41
N ARG A 54 -9.66 -0.82 7.26
CA ARG A 54 -11.04 -0.85 7.76
C ARG A 54 -11.21 -1.76 8.98
N ASP A 55 -10.19 -2.52 9.35
CA ASP A 55 -10.23 -3.45 10.48
C ASP A 55 -9.76 -2.75 11.77
N PRO A 56 -10.63 -2.53 12.77
CA PRO A 56 -10.23 -1.93 14.04
C PRO A 56 -9.15 -2.73 14.77
N MET A 57 -9.06 -4.04 14.55
CA MET A 57 -8.01 -4.90 15.15
C MET A 57 -6.63 -4.63 14.54
N SER A 58 -6.55 -3.88 13.45
CA SER A 58 -5.28 -3.49 12.84
C SER A 58 -4.66 -2.27 13.52
N LEU A 59 -5.42 -1.53 14.34
CA LEU A 59 -4.96 -0.33 15.03
C LEU A 59 -3.94 -0.63 16.12
N ALA A 60 -2.94 0.23 16.24
CA ALA A 60 -2.02 0.21 17.37
C ALA A 60 -2.75 0.59 18.67
N PRO A 61 -2.35 0.04 19.84
CA PRO A 61 -3.08 0.18 21.10
C PRO A 61 -3.43 1.63 21.47
N GLN A 62 -2.55 2.59 21.16
CA GLN A 62 -2.77 4.01 21.45
C GLN A 62 -3.90 4.67 20.65
N TYR A 63 -4.31 4.06 19.53
CA TYR A 63 -5.39 4.56 18.67
C TYR A 63 -6.70 3.80 18.88
N GLN A 64 -6.69 2.69 19.63
CA GLN A 64 -7.89 1.91 19.91
C GLN A 64 -8.84 2.68 20.83
N GLY A 65 -10.15 2.61 20.54
CA GLY A 65 -11.19 3.26 21.34
C GLY A 65 -11.26 4.78 21.21
N ARG A 66 -10.40 5.41 20.40
CA ARG A 66 -10.41 6.85 20.14
C ARG A 66 -11.56 7.23 19.19
N PRO A 67 -12.48 8.12 19.57
CA PRO A 67 -13.65 8.47 18.75
C PRO A 67 -13.32 9.31 17.51
N ASP A 68 -12.17 9.99 17.53
CA ASP A 68 -11.59 10.77 16.43
C ASP A 68 -10.92 9.88 15.36
N ILE A 69 -10.54 8.65 15.71
CA ILE A 69 -9.89 7.71 14.79
C ILE A 69 -10.95 6.84 14.12
N ARG A 70 -11.24 7.14 12.85
CA ARG A 70 -12.26 6.43 12.06
C ARG A 70 -11.65 5.78 10.82
N PRO A 71 -12.21 4.65 10.35
CA PRO A 71 -11.76 4.05 9.11
C PRO A 71 -12.15 4.93 7.91
N PRO A 72 -11.39 4.88 6.80
CA PRO A 72 -10.16 4.12 6.61
C PRO A 72 -8.98 4.71 7.40
N TYR A 73 -8.34 3.87 8.22
CA TYR A 73 -7.22 4.24 9.08
C TYR A 73 -5.96 4.56 8.26
N GLU A 74 -5.15 5.49 8.77
CA GLU A 74 -3.87 5.86 8.17
C GLU A 74 -2.82 4.77 8.40
N ALA A 75 -1.80 4.73 7.52
CA ALA A 75 -0.69 3.78 7.61
C ALA A 75 0.08 3.87 8.95
N SER A 76 0.10 5.07 9.54
CA SER A 76 0.69 5.40 10.86
C SER A 76 -0.10 4.81 12.03
N HIS A 77 -1.41 4.60 11.87
CA HIS A 77 -2.27 4.05 12.91
C HIS A 77 -2.22 2.52 12.97
N ILE A 78 -1.71 1.87 11.93
CA ILE A 78 -1.76 0.42 11.73
C ILE A 78 -0.48 -0.24 12.25
N THR A 79 -0.63 -1.31 13.03
CA THR A 79 0.49 -2.09 13.58
C THR A 79 1.27 -2.84 12.51
N GLU A 80 2.55 -3.08 12.78
CA GLU A 80 3.38 -3.93 11.92
C GLU A 80 2.87 -5.37 11.88
N THR A 81 2.36 -5.90 13.00
CA THR A 81 1.72 -7.22 13.06
C THR A 81 0.53 -7.33 12.12
N ALA A 82 -0.31 -6.29 12.04
CA ALA A 82 -1.43 -6.27 11.11
C ALA A 82 -0.97 -6.25 9.65
N LYS A 83 0.07 -5.48 9.32
CA LYS A 83 0.70 -5.46 7.99
C LYS A 83 1.29 -6.83 7.63
N HIS A 84 2.00 -7.46 8.57
CA HIS A 84 2.57 -8.80 8.39
C HIS A 84 1.49 -9.86 8.17
N ARG A 85 0.44 -9.88 9.01
CA ARG A 85 -0.71 -10.76 8.82
C ARG A 85 -1.33 -10.59 7.42
N GLU A 86 -1.40 -9.36 6.95
CA GLU A 86 -1.93 -9.07 5.61
C GLU A 86 -0.98 -9.50 4.48
N ILE A 87 0.33 -9.41 4.66
CA ILE A 87 1.31 -9.96 3.70
C ILE A 87 1.04 -11.44 3.45
N LEU A 88 0.89 -12.22 4.53
CA LEU A 88 0.57 -13.65 4.44
C LEU A 88 -0.82 -13.90 3.84
N ARG A 89 -1.79 -13.03 4.17
CA ARG A 89 -3.15 -13.14 3.62
C ARG A 89 -3.17 -12.87 2.11
N ILE A 90 -2.46 -11.85 1.63
CA ILE A 90 -2.34 -11.55 0.19
C ILE A 90 -1.68 -12.73 -0.52
N TYR A 91 -0.62 -13.31 0.05
CA TYR A 91 0.00 -14.50 -0.51
C TYR A 91 -1.02 -15.63 -0.67
N ASN A 92 -1.75 -15.96 0.40
CA ASN A 92 -2.75 -17.04 0.41
C ASN A 92 -3.92 -16.80 -0.56
N LEU A 93 -4.33 -15.55 -0.78
CA LEU A 93 -5.42 -15.19 -1.68
C LEU A 93 -4.95 -14.86 -3.12
N SER A 94 -3.65 -14.90 -3.38
CA SER A 94 -3.10 -14.50 -4.67
C SER A 94 -3.62 -15.38 -5.81
N SER A 95 -3.83 -14.75 -6.96
CA SER A 95 -4.26 -15.44 -8.17
C SER A 95 -3.20 -16.42 -8.66
N SER A 96 -3.61 -17.42 -9.43
CA SER A 96 -2.67 -18.33 -10.12
C SER A 96 -1.68 -17.61 -11.04
N TYR A 97 -1.99 -16.37 -11.45
CA TYR A 97 -1.14 -15.54 -12.29
C TYR A 97 -0.01 -14.85 -11.52
N THR A 98 -0.27 -14.41 -10.29
CA THR A 98 0.69 -13.68 -9.43
C THR A 98 1.42 -14.61 -8.46
N ARG A 99 0.81 -15.73 -8.08
CA ARG A 99 1.36 -16.71 -7.13
C ARG A 99 2.80 -17.13 -7.44
N PRO A 100 3.17 -17.52 -8.68
CA PRO A 100 4.53 -17.96 -8.99
C PRO A 100 5.58 -16.87 -8.73
N TRP A 101 5.19 -15.60 -8.88
CA TRP A 101 6.07 -14.47 -8.60
C TRP A 101 6.22 -14.25 -7.11
N TYR A 102 5.15 -14.35 -6.34
CA TYR A 102 5.23 -14.26 -4.89
C TYR A 102 6.03 -15.40 -4.28
N ASP A 103 6.01 -16.60 -4.87
CA ASP A 103 6.84 -17.71 -4.42
C ASP A 103 8.34 -17.36 -4.46
N LEU A 104 8.79 -16.60 -5.47
CA LEU A 104 10.17 -16.08 -5.56
C LEU A 104 10.51 -15.09 -4.43
N GLY A 105 9.49 -14.42 -3.89
CA GLY A 105 9.61 -13.42 -2.84
C GLY A 105 9.58 -13.97 -1.42
N ARG A 106 9.30 -15.27 -1.26
CA ARG A 106 9.20 -15.91 0.06
C ARG A 106 10.57 -16.06 0.69
N TYR A 107 10.65 -15.73 1.97
CA TYR A 107 11.81 -16.05 2.80
C TYR A 107 11.37 -16.26 4.25
N GLN A 108 12.24 -16.92 5.03
CA GLN A 108 12.04 -17.07 6.47
C GLN A 108 12.98 -16.11 7.21
N GLU A 109 12.44 -15.36 8.15
CA GLU A 109 13.19 -14.52 9.08
C GLU A 109 12.97 -15.05 10.50
N GLY A 110 13.87 -15.92 10.94
CA GLY A 110 13.70 -16.68 12.18
C GLY A 110 12.48 -17.60 12.10
N ALA A 111 11.50 -17.40 12.99
CA ALA A 111 10.26 -18.16 13.00
C ALA A 111 9.16 -17.58 12.09
N ASN A 112 9.40 -16.42 11.49
CA ASN A 112 8.39 -15.71 10.72
C ASN A 112 8.56 -15.96 9.22
N GLU A 113 7.46 -16.32 8.56
CA GLU A 113 7.39 -16.36 7.10
C GLU A 113 7.16 -14.96 6.57
N GLU A 114 7.94 -14.55 5.58
CA GLU A 114 7.84 -13.23 4.96
C GLU A 114 7.73 -13.32 3.45
N ASN A 115 7.24 -12.23 2.85
CA ASN A 115 7.22 -12.07 1.41
C ASN A 115 7.63 -10.65 1.03
N TRP A 116 8.87 -10.47 0.57
CA TRP A 116 9.40 -9.12 0.31
C TRP A 116 8.70 -8.43 -0.86
N ILE A 117 8.20 -9.18 -1.83
CA ILE A 117 7.49 -8.65 -3.00
C ILE A 117 6.17 -8.03 -2.55
N ILE A 118 5.38 -8.78 -1.78
CA ILE A 118 4.11 -8.30 -1.23
C ILE A 118 4.36 -7.16 -0.24
N ARG A 119 5.37 -7.26 0.63
CA ARG A 119 5.77 -6.20 1.56
C ARG A 119 6.11 -4.90 0.84
N TRP A 120 6.87 -4.98 -0.26
CA TRP A 120 7.22 -3.84 -1.09
C TRP A 120 5.98 -3.21 -1.72
N LEU A 121 5.10 -4.01 -2.33
CA LEU A 121 3.85 -3.53 -2.93
C LEU A 121 2.95 -2.87 -1.90
N LEU A 122 2.79 -3.51 -0.73
CA LEU A 122 1.95 -3.02 0.36
C LEU A 122 2.47 -1.67 0.88
N TRP A 123 3.78 -1.53 1.08
CA TRP A 123 4.39 -0.26 1.47
C TRP A 123 4.10 0.87 0.47
N HIS A 124 4.22 0.59 -0.84
CA HIS A 124 3.96 1.59 -1.87
C HIS A 124 2.48 2.00 -1.93
N VAL A 125 1.53 1.05 -1.84
CA VAL A 125 0.10 1.39 -1.87
C VAL A 125 -0.35 2.17 -0.63
N PHE A 126 0.32 1.99 0.52
CA PHE A 126 0.11 2.82 1.70
C PHE A 126 0.56 4.27 1.46
N ARG A 127 1.80 4.49 1.00
CA ARG A 127 2.33 5.85 0.74
C ARG A 127 1.55 6.62 -0.32
N TYR A 128 1.16 5.98 -1.42
CA TYR A 128 0.38 6.66 -2.46
C TYR A 128 -1.00 7.11 -1.95
N SER A 129 -1.60 6.41 -0.98
CA SER A 129 -2.85 6.84 -0.37
C SER A 129 -2.67 8.02 0.58
N ASP A 130 -1.62 8.00 1.40
CA ASP A 130 -1.38 9.05 2.39
C ASP A 130 -1.12 10.40 1.72
N HIS A 131 -0.40 10.42 0.60
CA HIS A 131 -0.16 11.66 -0.16
C HIS A 131 -1.44 12.27 -0.72
N ARG A 132 -2.37 11.44 -1.22
CA ARG A 132 -3.64 11.92 -1.79
C ARG A 132 -4.58 12.51 -0.73
N ARG A 133 -4.55 11.95 0.48
CA ARG A 133 -5.30 12.48 1.64
C ARG A 133 -4.76 13.84 2.08
N ARG A 134 -3.43 13.97 2.18
CA ARG A 134 -2.79 15.23 2.58
C ARG A 134 -2.97 16.36 1.56
N SER A 135 -3.01 16.05 0.27
CA SER A 135 -3.28 17.06 -0.76
C SER A 135 -4.72 17.58 -0.73
N ASP A 136 -5.68 16.71 -0.37
CA ASP A 136 -7.11 17.07 -0.26
C ASP A 136 -7.39 17.92 1.00
N SER A 137 -6.55 17.78 2.03
CA SER A 137 -6.58 18.59 3.26
C SER A 137 -6.01 20.01 3.12
N THR A 138 -5.68 20.49 1.90
CA THR A 138 -5.29 21.89 1.72
C THR A 138 -6.57 22.70 1.53
N PRO A 139 -7.12 23.39 2.54
CA PRO A 139 -8.19 24.34 2.28
C PRO A 139 -7.63 25.39 1.34
N SER A 140 -8.28 25.54 0.19
CA SER A 140 -8.18 26.75 -0.63
C SER A 140 -8.64 27.92 0.23
N SER A 141 -7.75 28.43 1.07
CA SER A 141 -7.95 29.64 1.86
C SER A 141 -7.69 30.85 0.95
N ALA A 142 -8.38 30.90 -0.18
CA ALA A 142 -8.63 32.15 -0.85
C ALA A 142 -9.90 32.72 -0.21
N PRO A 143 -9.86 33.87 0.47
CA PRO A 143 -11.08 34.48 0.97
C PRO A 143 -12.01 34.76 -0.21
N PRO A 144 -13.34 34.58 -0.06
CA PRO A 144 -14.27 35.03 -1.07
C PRO A 144 -14.04 36.52 -1.28
N ARG A 145 -13.78 36.90 -2.53
CA ARG A 145 -13.64 38.30 -2.93
C ARG A 145 -15.01 38.96 -2.66
N THR A 146 -15.13 39.69 -1.56
CA THR A 146 -16.35 40.45 -1.23
C THR A 146 -16.62 41.42 -2.37
N VAL A 147 -17.58 41.08 -3.23
CA VAL A 147 -18.13 42.03 -4.20
C VAL A 147 -19.07 42.91 -3.39
N LEU A 148 -18.65 44.15 -3.11
CA LEU A 148 -19.53 45.14 -2.52
C LEU A 148 -20.71 45.39 -3.49
N PRO A 149 -21.96 45.42 -3.01
CA PRO A 149 -23.07 45.82 -3.86
C PRO A 149 -22.91 47.29 -4.25
N TYR A 150 -23.15 47.59 -5.52
CA TYR A 150 -23.26 48.96 -6.03
C TYR A 150 -24.44 49.67 -5.35
N ASP A 151 -24.17 50.79 -4.69
CA ASP A 151 -25.14 51.67 -4.05
C ASP A 151 -25.46 52.84 -5.01
N PRO A 152 -26.68 52.94 -5.56
CA PRO A 152 -27.05 53.99 -6.51
C PRO A 152 -27.43 55.33 -5.84
N THR A 153 -27.13 55.55 -4.56
CA THR A 153 -27.64 56.71 -3.81
C THR A 153 -26.59 57.77 -3.39
N ILE A 154 -25.37 57.71 -3.92
CA ILE A 154 -24.38 58.79 -3.74
C ILE A 154 -24.43 59.72 -4.98
N GLU A 155 -25.22 60.79 -4.87
CA GLU A 155 -24.97 62.09 -5.52
C GLU A 155 -24.09 62.96 -4.61
#